data_AF-A0A2E1K9R5-F1
#
_entry.id   AF-A0A2E1K9R5-F1
#
_cell.length_a   1.000
_cell.length_b   1.000
_cell.length_c   1.000
_cell.angle_alpha   90.00
_cell.angle_beta   90.00
_cell.angle_gamma   90.00
#
_symmetry.space_group_name_H-M   'P 1'
#
loop_
_entity.id
_entity.type
_entity.pdbx_description
1 polymer ?
#
loop_
_entity_poly.entity_id
_entity_poly.type
_entity_poly.pdbx_seq_one_letter_code
_entity_poly.pdbx_strand_id
1 'polypeptide(L)'
;MSGEIITFLRMFAYICIWTTPFQIALVVWGVGIVAVTDYSILSLSNIEFITNYLGFLLPIVEWAYTWFWIAFLDWVLSLPIILHQAVKAIVSTWLGLSILKNTR
;
A
#
# COMPACT_ATOMS: atom_id res chain seq x y z
N MET A 1 30.36 -4.56 5.54
CA MET A 1 29.02 -4.42 6.16
C MET A 1 28.92 -5.49 7.23
N SER A 2 28.53 -5.17 8.47
CA SER A 2 28.43 -6.17 9.54
C SER A 2 27.35 -7.22 9.21
N GLY A 3 27.52 -8.46 9.67
CA GLY A 3 26.57 -9.55 9.39
C GLY A 3 25.13 -9.27 9.86
N GLU A 4 24.97 -8.43 10.88
CA GLU A 4 23.66 -7.99 11.40
C GLU A 4 22.90 -7.10 10.42
N ILE A 5 23.58 -6.14 9.78
CA ILE A 5 22.98 -5.22 8.78
C ILE A 5 22.50 -6.01 7.56
N ILE A 6 23.29 -6.98 7.12
CA ILE A 6 22.95 -7.90 6.02
C ILE A 6 21.67 -8.70 6.35
N THR A 7 21.55 -9.18 7.59
CA THR A 7 20.38 -9.94 8.05
C THR A 7 19.13 -9.05 8.11
N PHE A 8 19.26 -7.84 8.64
CA PHE A 8 18.18 -6.86 8.68
C PHE A 8 17.67 -6.50 7.27
N LEU A 9 18.58 -6.24 6.33
CA LEU A 9 18.23 -5.93 4.93
C LEU A 9 17.49 -7.08 4.26
N ARG A 10 17.90 -8.33 4.50
CA ARG A 10 17.20 -9.53 3.99
C ARG A 10 15.78 -9.63 4.55
N MET A 11 15.60 -9.41 5.86
CA MET A 11 14.26 -9.41 6.46
C MET A 11 13.35 -8.35 5.84
N PHE A 12 13.87 -7.12 5.67
CA PHE A 12 13.14 -6.05 5.01
C PHE A 12 12.75 -6.42 3.58
N ALA A 13 13.67 -7.00 2.81
CA ALA A 13 13.40 -7.45 1.45
C ALA A 13 12.31 -8.52 1.36
N TYR A 14 12.30 -9.48 2.29
CA TYR A 14 11.25 -10.49 2.35
C TYR A 14 9.88 -9.87 2.68
N ILE A 15 9.81 -8.91 3.59
CA ILE A 15 8.56 -8.19 3.89
C ILE A 15 8.06 -7.43 2.65
N CYS A 16 8.96 -6.77 1.91
CA CYS A 16 8.59 -6.07 0.68
C CYS A 16 7.93 -7.02 -0.33
N ILE A 17 8.52 -8.18 -0.58
CA ILE A 17 8.00 -9.17 -1.53
C ILE A 17 6.72 -9.83 -1.00
N TRP A 18 6.68 -10.16 0.29
CA TRP A 18 5.52 -10.80 0.92
C TRP A 18 4.27 -9.91 0.93
N THR A 19 4.45 -8.60 1.00
CA THR A 19 3.34 -7.65 0.96
C THR A 19 2.85 -7.33 -0.45
N THR A 20 3.62 -7.66 -1.49
CA THR A 20 3.26 -7.39 -2.89
C THR A 20 1.95 -8.06 -3.33
N PRO A 21 1.67 -9.35 -3.04
CA PRO A 21 0.40 -9.98 -3.42
C PRO A 21 -0.82 -9.25 -2.88
N PHE A 22 -0.74 -8.72 -1.65
CA PHE A 22 -1.81 -7.91 -1.07
C PHE A 22 -2.00 -6.59 -1.81
N GLN A 23 -0.91 -5.92 -2.20
CA GLN A 23 -0.96 -4.69 -2.98
C GLN A 23 -1.58 -4.94 -4.37
N ILE A 24 -1.21 -6.05 -5.02
CA ILE A 24 -1.81 -6.48 -6.29
C ILE A 24 -3.30 -6.79 -6.12
N ALA A 25 -3.69 -7.49 -5.06
CA ALA A 25 -5.09 -7.80 -4.79
C ALA A 25 -5.93 -6.51 -4.64
N LEU A 26 -5.41 -5.50 -3.94
CA LEU A 26 -6.06 -4.18 -3.83
C LEU A 26 -6.18 -3.47 -5.19
N VAL A 27 -5.16 -3.55 -6.04
CA VAL A 27 -5.20 -2.98 -7.40
C VAL A 27 -6.28 -3.68 -8.23
N VAL A 28 -6.29 -5.02 -8.25
CA VAL A 28 -7.27 -5.80 -9.02
C VAL A 28 -8.69 -5.52 -8.53
N TRP A 29 -8.88 -5.44 -7.21
CA TRP A 29 -10.18 -5.11 -6.64
C TRP A 29 -10.61 -3.69 -7.01
N GLY A 30 -9.73 -2.70 -6.87
CA GLY A 30 -10.01 -1.31 -7.27
C GLY A 30 -10.41 -1.21 -8.75
N VAL A 31 -9.71 -1.92 -9.64
CA VAL A 31 -10.07 -1.98 -11.06
C VAL A 31 -11.43 -2.65 -11.26
N GLY A 32 -11.73 -3.72 -10.52
CA GLY A 32 -13.03 -4.38 -10.54
C GLY A 32 -14.17 -3.43 -10.14
N ILE A 33 -13.97 -2.56 -9.14
CA ILE A 33 -14.94 -1.54 -8.74
C ILE A 33 -15.14 -0.51 -9.85
N VAL A 34 -14.05 0.02 -10.41
CA VAL A 34 -14.11 0.98 -11.53
C VAL A 34 -14.83 0.40 -12.75
N ALA A 35 -14.75 -0.91 -12.97
CA ALA A 35 -15.43 -1.57 -14.08
C ALA A 35 -16.96 -1.68 -13.92
N VAL A 36 -17.49 -1.55 -12.70
CA VAL A 36 -18.93 -1.75 -12.39
C VAL A 36 -19.59 -0.53 -11.76
N THR A 37 -18.88 0.59 -11.65
CA THR A 37 -19.35 1.84 -11.04
C THR A 37 -18.94 3.04 -11.90
N ASP A 38 -19.43 4.23 -11.58
CA ASP A 38 -19.04 5.48 -12.25
C ASP A 38 -17.68 6.03 -11.76
N TYR A 39 -17.00 5.31 -10.86
CA TYR A 39 -15.64 5.66 -10.47
C TYR A 39 -14.67 5.51 -11.64
N SER A 40 -13.62 6.32 -11.63
CA SER A 40 -12.48 6.22 -12.52
C SER A 40 -11.24 5.79 -11.73
N ILE A 41 -10.18 5.40 -12.44
CA ILE A 41 -8.90 5.02 -11.84
C ILE A 41 -8.32 6.14 -10.93
N LEU A 42 -8.63 7.40 -11.24
CA LEU A 42 -8.15 8.57 -10.51
C LEU A 42 -9.11 9.08 -9.45
N SER A 43 -10.41 8.80 -9.58
CA SER A 43 -11.41 9.30 -8.63
C SER A 43 -11.62 8.38 -7.44
N LEU A 44 -11.37 7.07 -7.56
CA LEU A 44 -11.51 6.13 -6.44
C LEU A 44 -10.37 6.32 -5.42
N SER A 45 -10.60 7.16 -4.41
CA SER A 45 -9.63 7.45 -3.35
C SER A 45 -9.56 6.34 -2.30
N ASN A 46 -8.50 6.34 -1.48
CA ASN A 46 -8.36 5.42 -0.35
C ASN A 46 -9.51 5.56 0.65
N ILE A 47 -9.92 6.79 0.98
CA ILE A 47 -11.00 7.00 1.95
C ILE A 47 -12.34 6.49 1.42
N GLU A 48 -12.66 6.72 0.14
CA GLU A 48 -13.88 6.19 -0.47
C GLU A 48 -13.85 4.67 -0.53
N PHE A 49 -12.70 4.08 -0.89
CA PHE A 49 -12.56 2.63 -0.89
C PHE A 49 -12.78 2.04 0.50
N ILE A 50 -12.17 2.64 1.53
CA ILE A 50 -12.33 2.19 2.91
C ILE A 50 -13.78 2.35 3.36
N THR A 51 -14.38 3.51 3.12
CA THR A 51 -15.74 3.82 3.60
C THR A 51 -16.78 2.89 2.98
N ASN A 52 -16.66 2.62 1.67
CA ASN A 52 -17.67 1.86 0.93
C ASN A 52 -17.42 0.34 0.94
N TYR A 53 -16.17 -0.11 1.01
CA TYR A 53 -15.82 -1.54 0.84
C TYR A 53 -15.08 -2.16 2.03
N LEU A 54 -14.37 -1.36 2.83
CA LEU A 54 -13.66 -1.82 4.04
C LEU A 54 -14.10 -1.06 5.29
N GLY A 55 -15.41 -0.84 5.46
CA GLY A 55 -15.96 0.02 6.53
C GLY A 55 -15.54 -0.41 7.94
N PHE A 56 -15.20 -1.68 8.13
CA PHE A 56 -14.65 -2.19 9.40
C PHE A 56 -13.29 -1.58 9.79
N LEU A 57 -12.57 -0.96 8.85
CA LEU A 57 -11.31 -0.24 9.12
C LEU A 57 -11.53 1.23 9.52
N LEU A 58 -12.74 1.78 9.36
CA LEU A 58 -13.02 3.17 9.71
C LEU A 58 -12.68 3.52 11.17
N PRO A 59 -12.98 2.69 12.19
CA PRO A 59 -12.59 2.99 13.56
C PRO A 59 -11.07 3.16 13.75
N ILE A 60 -10.27 2.43 12.96
CA ILE A 60 -8.81 2.54 12.99
C ILE A 60 -8.36 3.85 12.34
N VAL A 61 -9.01 4.24 11.24
CA VAL A 61 -8.76 5.52 10.57
C VAL A 61 -9.10 6.68 11.50
N GLU A 62 -10.29 6.68 12.09
CA GLU A 62 -10.74 7.70 13.04
C GLU A 62 -9.82 7.79 14.26
N TRP A 63 -9.43 6.65 14.83
CA TRP A 63 -8.46 6.62 15.92
C TRP A 63 -7.12 7.24 15.51
N ALA A 64 -6.61 6.95 14.30
CA ALA A 64 -5.38 7.55 13.79
C ALA A 64 -5.49 9.08 13.69
N TYR A 65 -6.64 9.61 13.28
CA TYR A 65 -6.88 11.06 13.21
C TYR A 65 -6.82 11.78 14.57
N THR A 66 -6.94 11.06 15.70
CA THR A 66 -6.90 11.69 17.03
C THR A 66 -5.50 12.07 17.51
N TRP A 67 -4.46 11.40 17.00
CA TRP A 67 -3.11 11.53 17.55
C TRP A 67 -2.00 11.56 16.50
N PHE A 68 -2.25 11.02 15.30
CA PHE A 68 -1.25 10.97 14.25
C PHE A 68 -1.33 12.21 13.35
N TRP A 69 -0.26 12.43 12.58
CA TRP A 69 -0.10 13.60 11.73
C TRP A 69 -1.26 13.74 10.72
N ILE A 70 -2.22 14.61 11.03
CA ILE A 70 -3.48 14.78 10.29
C ILE A 70 -3.25 15.09 8.80
N ALA A 71 -2.43 16.10 8.49
CA ALA A 71 -2.15 16.47 7.10
C ALA A 71 -1.53 15.33 6.27
N PHE A 72 -0.75 14.44 6.91
CA PHE A 72 -0.22 13.26 6.24
C PHE A 72 -1.31 12.20 6.01
N LEU A 73 -2.21 12.00 6.97
CA LEU A 73 -3.36 11.11 6.80
C LEU A 73 -4.26 11.58 5.65
N ASP A 74 -4.61 12.86 5.61
CA ASP A 74 -5.43 13.45 4.54
C ASP A 74 -4.76 13.26 3.17
N TRP A 75 -3.44 13.47 3.11
CA TRP A 75 -2.68 13.23 1.89
C TRP A 75 -2.72 11.75 1.48
N VAL A 76 -2.43 10.80 2.37
CA VAL A 76 -2.45 9.36 2.03
C VAL A 76 -3.86 8.89 1.65
N LEU A 77 -4.88 9.33 2.37
CA LEU A 77 -6.26 8.90 2.19
C LEU A 77 -6.95 9.52 0.96
N SER A 78 -6.44 10.65 0.47
CA SER A 78 -6.91 11.26 -0.79
C SER A 78 -6.27 10.64 -2.04
N LEU A 79 -5.19 9.84 -1.91
CA LEU A 79 -4.56 9.21 -3.06
C LEU A 79 -5.49 8.20 -3.75
N PRO A 80 -5.49 8.13 -5.10
CA PRO A 80 -6.23 7.11 -5.83
C PRO A 80 -5.72 5.71 -5.48
N ILE A 81 -6.62 4.81 -5.06
CA ILE A 81 -6.21 3.52 -4.49
C ILE A 81 -5.41 2.68 -5.49
N ILE A 82 -5.91 2.62 -6.72
CA ILE A 82 -5.32 1.83 -7.79
C ILE A 82 -3.90 2.32 -8.10
N LEU A 83 -3.72 3.64 -8.25
CA LEU A 83 -2.44 4.21 -8.67
C LEU A 83 -1.37 4.02 -7.61
N HIS A 84 -1.62 4.41 -6.36
CA HIS A 84 -0.57 4.34 -5.34
C HIS A 84 -0.25 2.89 -4.93
N GLN A 85 -1.23 1.97 -4.94
CA GLN A 85 -0.95 0.55 -4.69
C GLN A 85 -0.16 -0.10 -5.83
N ALA A 86 -0.43 0.26 -7.09
CA ALA A 86 0.35 -0.23 -8.23
C ALA A 86 1.80 0.25 -8.17
N VAL A 87 2.02 1.55 -7.89
CA VAL A 87 3.37 2.11 -7.69
C VAL A 87 4.06 1.41 -6.53
N LYS A 88 3.37 1.22 -5.40
CA LYS A 88 3.93 0.53 -4.23
C LYS A 88 4.29 -0.92 -4.53
N ALA A 89 3.48 -1.64 -5.32
CA ALA A 89 3.76 -3.02 -5.73
C ALA A 89 5.02 -3.11 -6.58
N ILE A 90 5.17 -2.23 -7.57
CA ILE A 90 6.36 -2.20 -8.43
C ILE A 90 7.60 -1.85 -7.61
N VAL A 91 7.53 -0.77 -6.82
CA VAL A 91 8.67 -0.28 -6.04
C VAL A 91 9.07 -1.29 -4.96
N SER A 92 8.12 -1.86 -4.22
CA SER A 92 8.42 -2.83 -3.16
C SER A 92 9.05 -4.11 -3.71
N THR A 93 8.52 -4.65 -4.81
CA THR A 93 9.08 -5.84 -5.46
C THR A 93 10.49 -5.57 -5.97
N TRP A 94 10.69 -4.44 -6.66
CA TRP A 94 11.99 -4.07 -7.19
C TRP A 94 13.02 -3.87 -6.07
N LEU A 95 12.65 -3.16 -5.01
CA LEU A 95 13.52 -2.97 -3.83
C LEU A 95 13.85 -4.31 -3.17
N GLY A 96 12.86 -5.17 -2.94
CA GLY A 96 13.08 -6.48 -2.33
C GLY A 96 14.04 -7.35 -3.14
N LEU A 97 13.84 -7.44 -4.45
CA LEU A 97 14.72 -8.21 -5.34
C LEU A 97 16.13 -7.60 -5.43
N SER A 98 16.24 -6.27 -5.49
CA SER A 98 17.52 -5.58 -5.55
C SER A 98 18.34 -5.81 -4.28
N ILE A 99 17.72 -5.72 -3.11
CA ILE A 99 18.37 -5.97 -1.82
C ILE A 99 18.82 -7.43 -1.72
N LEU A 100 17.96 -8.39 -2.09
CA LEU A 100 18.32 -9.80 -2.08
C LEU A 100 19.49 -10.12 -3.02
N LYS A 101 19.53 -9.49 -4.20
CA LYS A 101 20.63 -9.64 -5.15
C LYS A 101 21.95 -9.10 -4.58
N ASN A 102 21.91 -7.95 -3.90
CA ASN A 102 23.11 -7.29 -3.37
C ASN A 102 23.61 -7.89 -2.04
N THR A 103 22.76 -8.71 -1.41
CA THR A 103 23.04 -9.32 -0.10
C THR A 103 23.26 -10.83 -0.22
N ARG A 104 23.28 -11.37 -1.44
CA ARG A 104 23.61 -12.77 -1.75
C ARG A 104 25.12 -12.97 -1.81
#